data_AF-A0A955IP06-F1
#
_entry.id   AF-A0A955IP06-F1
#
_cell.length_a   1.000
_cell.length_b   1.000
_cell.length_c   1.000
_cell.angle_alpha   90.00
_cell.angle_beta   90.00
_cell.angle_gamma   90.00
#
_symmetry.space_group_name_H-M   'P 1'
#
loop_
_entity.id
_entity.type
_entity.pdbx_description
1 polymer ?
#
loop_
_entity_poly.entity_id
_entity_poly.type
_entity_poly.pdbx_seq_one_letter_code
_entity_poly.pdbx_strand_id
1 'polypeptide(L)'
;MADEAGETPKIIVDSDWKSQAQAEKQKLQEQEAARQEASGDVGPGGMPPADFRAVVGMFASQALMYMGGVADKSGRAVFDPYYAQYMIDMLAVLEEKTKGNITKEEADDLASVLHELRSRFVELMQMAMQQQAQGGAGGATPPPPPGATT
;
A
#
# COMPACT_ATOMS: atom_id res chain seq x y z
N MET A 1 -57.84 -61.91 -25.77
CA MET A 1 -56.53 -61.73 -26.42
C MET A 1 -56.36 -60.25 -26.68
N ALA A 2 -55.20 -59.72 -26.25
CA ALA A 2 -54.58 -58.43 -26.56
C ALA A 2 -55.37 -57.14 -26.22
N ASP A 3 -54.94 -56.33 -25.25
CA ASP A 3 -53.82 -55.37 -25.28
C ASP A 3 -54.12 -54.17 -26.20
N GLU A 4 -54.40 -53.00 -25.63
CA GLU A 4 -53.68 -51.78 -26.03
C GLU A 4 -53.77 -50.70 -24.94
N ALA A 5 -52.59 -50.14 -24.67
CA ALA A 5 -52.22 -49.39 -23.49
C ALA A 5 -52.65 -47.92 -23.57
N GLY A 6 -52.82 -47.33 -22.38
CA GLY A 6 -53.02 -45.89 -22.23
C GLY A 6 -51.77 -45.09 -22.56
N GLU A 7 -51.92 -44.07 -23.40
CA GLU A 7 -50.94 -43.00 -23.56
C GLU A 7 -51.27 -41.86 -22.60
N THR A 8 -50.37 -41.63 -21.63
CA THR A 8 -50.31 -40.39 -20.85
C THR A 8 -49.26 -39.45 -21.45
N PRO A 9 -49.52 -38.13 -21.55
CA PRO A 9 -48.59 -37.19 -22.15
C PRO A 9 -47.34 -36.97 -21.28
N LYS A 10 -46.17 -37.13 -21.92
CA LYS A 10 -44.82 -37.07 -21.33
C LYS A 10 -44.45 -35.62 -21.01
N ILE A 11 -44.34 -35.30 -19.73
CA ILE A 11 -43.96 -33.97 -19.20
C ILE A 11 -42.48 -33.70 -19.51
N ILE A 12 -42.20 -32.70 -20.35
CA ILE A 12 -40.86 -32.19 -20.72
C ILE A 12 -40.60 -30.88 -19.96
N VAL A 13 -40.75 -30.89 -18.63
CA VAL A 13 -40.59 -29.69 -17.78
C VAL A 13 -39.71 -30.02 -16.56
N ASP A 14 -38.67 -30.83 -16.75
CA ASP A 14 -37.74 -31.15 -15.65
C ASP A 14 -36.25 -30.97 -16.00
N SER A 15 -35.92 -30.81 -17.29
CA SER A 15 -34.52 -30.75 -17.77
C SER A 15 -34.02 -29.32 -18.00
N ASP A 16 -34.83 -28.44 -18.59
CA ASP A 16 -34.43 -27.05 -18.88
C ASP A 16 -34.27 -26.18 -17.63
N TRP A 17 -35.09 -26.41 -16.59
CA TRP A 17 -34.99 -25.65 -15.34
C TRP A 17 -33.77 -26.06 -14.50
N LYS A 18 -33.41 -27.35 -14.50
CA LYS A 18 -32.20 -27.86 -13.84
C LYS A 18 -30.93 -27.30 -14.48
N SER A 19 -30.90 -27.22 -15.81
CA SER A 19 -29.75 -26.66 -16.53
C SER A 19 -29.57 -25.17 -16.25
N GLN A 20 -30.65 -24.38 -16.17
CA GLN A 20 -30.57 -22.96 -15.80
C GLN A 20 -30.18 -22.76 -14.34
N ALA A 21 -30.76 -23.53 -13.42
CA ALA A 21 -30.41 -23.48 -12.01
C ALA A 21 -28.92 -23.84 -11.76
N GLN A 22 -28.39 -24.78 -12.53
CA GLN A 22 -26.98 -25.21 -12.42
C GLN A 22 -26.02 -24.21 -13.04
N ALA A 23 -26.39 -23.59 -14.17
CA ALA A 23 -25.63 -22.52 -14.80
C ALA A 23 -25.61 -21.24 -13.95
N GLU A 24 -26.74 -20.87 -13.34
CA GLU A 24 -26.76 -19.76 -12.37
C GLU A 24 -25.92 -20.08 -11.14
N LYS A 25 -26.02 -21.31 -10.60
CA LYS A 25 -25.22 -21.74 -9.46
C LYS A 25 -23.72 -21.77 -9.77
N GLN A 26 -23.32 -22.22 -10.95
CA GLN A 26 -21.91 -22.18 -11.39
C GLN A 26 -21.44 -20.75 -11.60
N LYS A 27 -22.23 -19.90 -12.24
CA LYS A 27 -21.86 -18.50 -12.47
C LYS A 27 -21.79 -17.68 -11.18
N LEU A 28 -22.61 -18.04 -10.18
CA LEU A 28 -22.53 -17.48 -8.84
C LEU A 28 -21.28 -18.01 -8.11
N GLN A 29 -20.98 -19.30 -8.22
CA GLN A 29 -19.76 -19.90 -7.65
C GLN A 29 -18.48 -19.35 -8.28
N GLU A 30 -18.45 -19.12 -9.59
CA GLU A 30 -17.30 -18.50 -10.29
C GLU A 30 -17.14 -17.03 -9.91
N GLN A 31 -18.24 -16.29 -9.71
CA GLN A 31 -18.18 -14.93 -9.19
C GLN A 31 -17.75 -14.89 -7.72
N GLU A 32 -18.20 -15.85 -6.90
CA GLU A 32 -17.78 -15.98 -5.51
C GLU A 32 -16.32 -16.42 -5.40
N ALA A 33 -15.85 -17.31 -6.27
CA ALA A 33 -14.45 -17.73 -6.37
C ALA A 33 -13.57 -16.59 -6.88
N ALA A 34 -13.96 -15.88 -7.94
CA ALA A 34 -13.25 -14.70 -8.42
C ALA A 34 -13.24 -13.57 -7.38
N ARG A 35 -14.31 -13.45 -6.59
CA ARG A 35 -14.37 -12.50 -5.47
C ARG A 35 -13.49 -12.94 -4.31
N GLN A 36 -13.41 -14.24 -3.99
CA GLN A 36 -12.49 -14.80 -2.99
C GLN A 36 -11.03 -14.68 -3.43
N GLU A 37 -10.72 -14.88 -4.71
CA GLU A 37 -9.38 -14.70 -5.27
C GLU A 37 -8.98 -13.21 -5.32
N ALA A 38 -9.94 -12.30 -5.59
CA ALA A 38 -9.71 -10.86 -5.54
C ALA A 38 -9.63 -10.30 -4.10
N SER A 39 -10.18 -11.01 -3.12
CA SER A 39 -10.06 -10.69 -1.70
C SER A 39 -9.05 -11.62 -1.04
N GLY A 40 -7.81 -11.57 -1.54
CA GLY A 40 -6.68 -12.32 -0.99
C GLY A 40 -6.66 -12.28 0.54
N ASP A 41 -6.79 -13.46 1.14
CA ASP A 41 -6.70 -13.79 2.57
C ASP A 41 -6.86 -12.61 3.54
N VAL A 42 -8.01 -11.90 3.49
CA VAL A 42 -8.30 -10.85 4.46
C VAL A 42 -8.58 -11.49 5.82
N GLY A 43 -7.60 -11.41 6.72
CA GLY A 43 -7.70 -11.92 8.07
C GLY A 43 -8.80 -11.23 8.89
N PRO A 44 -9.02 -11.67 10.15
CA PRO A 44 -10.04 -11.09 11.02
C PRO A 44 -9.89 -9.55 11.10
N GLY A 45 -10.93 -8.82 10.70
CA GLY A 45 -10.93 -7.35 10.68
C GLY A 45 -10.56 -6.71 9.34
N GLY A 46 -10.44 -7.48 8.25
CA GLY A 46 -10.17 -6.92 6.92
C GLY A 46 -8.72 -6.46 6.72
N MET A 47 -7.81 -6.86 7.61
CA MET A 47 -6.38 -6.64 7.43
C MET A 47 -5.80 -7.72 6.53
N PRO A 48 -4.88 -7.36 5.60
CA PRO A 48 -4.13 -8.34 4.83
C PRO A 48 -3.32 -9.25 5.78
N PRO A 49 -2.96 -10.47 5.34
CA PRO A 49 -2.17 -11.36 6.16
C PRO A 49 -0.82 -10.71 6.45
N ALA A 50 -0.34 -10.84 7.69
CA ALA A 50 0.93 -10.24 8.07
C ALA A 50 2.09 -11.07 7.49
N ASP A 51 2.81 -10.49 6.54
CA ASP A 51 4.01 -11.07 5.93
C ASP A 51 5.20 -10.11 6.01
N PHE A 52 6.40 -10.58 5.64
CA PHE A 52 7.62 -9.78 5.71
C PHE A 52 7.52 -8.50 4.87
N ARG A 53 6.90 -8.56 3.68
CA ARG A 53 6.72 -7.37 2.84
C ARG A 53 5.78 -6.36 3.49
N ALA A 54 4.75 -6.80 4.21
CA ALA A 54 3.90 -5.90 4.98
C ALA A 54 4.68 -5.13 6.05
N VAL A 55 5.63 -5.79 6.74
CA VAL A 55 6.52 -5.13 7.72
C VAL A 55 7.42 -4.09 7.05
N VAL A 56 8.08 -4.46 5.95
CA VAL A 56 8.93 -3.54 5.18
C VAL A 56 8.13 -2.35 4.66
N GLY A 57 6.95 -2.61 4.09
CA GLY A 57 6.03 -1.58 3.58
C GLY A 57 5.55 -0.62 4.65
N MET A 58 5.34 -1.08 5.88
CA MET A 58 4.96 -0.23 7.00
C MET A 58 6.05 0.80 7.32
N PHE A 59 7.31 0.38 7.46
CA PHE A 59 8.42 1.30 7.72
C PHE A 59 8.71 2.21 6.53
N ALA A 60 8.63 1.69 5.30
CA ALA A 60 8.81 2.49 4.10
C ALA A 60 7.76 3.60 3.98
N SER A 61 6.49 3.27 4.26
CA SER A 61 5.39 4.24 4.25
C SER A 61 5.60 5.33 5.32
N GLN A 62 6.08 4.96 6.51
CA GLN A 62 6.40 5.94 7.55
C GLN A 62 7.56 6.85 7.14
N ALA A 63 8.63 6.30 6.55
CA ALA A 63 9.74 7.09 6.03
C ALA A 63 9.27 8.10 4.98
N LEU A 64 8.44 7.66 4.02
CA LEU A 64 7.86 8.53 3.00
C LEU A 64 6.94 9.60 3.59
N MET A 65 6.15 9.26 4.60
CA MET A 65 5.30 10.22 5.31
C MET A 65 6.14 11.34 5.93
N TYR A 66 7.20 11.01 6.68
CA TYR A 66 8.08 12.00 7.30
C TYR A 66 8.98 12.74 6.30
N MET A 67 9.15 12.23 5.09
CA MET A 67 9.77 12.94 3.97
C MET A 67 8.82 13.95 3.28
N GLY A 68 7.57 14.09 3.76
CA GLY A 68 6.56 14.95 3.14
C GLY A 68 5.90 14.33 1.90
N GLY A 69 6.13 13.04 1.63
CA GLY A 69 5.54 12.31 0.52
C GLY A 69 4.09 11.89 0.76
N VAL A 70 3.62 11.92 2.02
CA VAL A 70 2.23 11.59 2.40
C VAL A 70 1.73 12.60 3.44
N ALA A 71 0.50 13.08 3.27
CA ALA A 71 -0.15 13.96 4.23
C ALA A 71 -0.61 13.20 5.48
N ASP A 72 -0.55 13.83 6.66
CA ASP A 72 -1.13 13.28 7.88
C ASP A 72 -2.67 13.23 7.81
N LYS A 73 -3.30 12.67 8.85
CA LYS A 73 -4.77 12.64 9.00
C LYS A 73 -5.41 14.03 9.04
N SER A 74 -4.63 15.08 9.25
CA SER A 74 -5.06 16.48 9.24
C SER A 74 -4.93 17.13 7.84
N GLY A 75 -4.43 16.39 6.85
CA GLY A 75 -4.17 16.88 5.50
C GLY A 75 -2.87 17.70 5.37
N ARG A 76 -2.01 17.72 6.39
CA ARG A 76 -0.74 18.45 6.36
C ARG A 76 0.40 17.50 6.01
N ALA A 77 1.24 17.91 5.05
CA ALA A 77 2.49 17.21 4.78
C ALA A 77 3.38 17.30 6.03
N VAL A 78 3.78 16.14 6.56
CA VAL A 78 4.70 16.05 7.69
C VAL A 78 6.11 16.00 7.13
N PHE A 79 6.94 16.99 7.43
CA PHE A 79 8.35 16.97 7.06
C PHE A 79 9.21 16.94 8.31
N ASP A 80 9.76 15.77 8.61
CA ASP A 80 10.71 15.54 9.68
C ASP A 80 11.83 14.60 9.17
N PRO A 81 12.94 15.16 8.66
CA PRO A 81 14.02 14.36 8.10
C PRO A 81 14.71 13.46 9.15
N TYR A 82 14.70 13.83 10.44
CA TYR A 82 15.29 13.00 11.48
C TYR A 82 14.47 11.73 11.71
N TYR A 83 13.13 11.87 11.76
CA TYR A 83 12.25 10.70 11.85
C TYR A 83 12.26 9.86 10.57
N ALA A 84 12.35 10.49 9.39
CA ALA A 84 12.50 9.75 8.13
C ALA A 84 13.78 8.90 8.13
N GLN A 85 14.91 9.48 8.54
CA GLN A 85 16.17 8.76 8.65
C GLN A 85 16.07 7.59 9.63
N TYR A 86 15.46 7.81 10.81
CA TYR A 86 15.28 6.75 11.80
C TYR A 86 14.50 5.54 11.25
N MET A 87 13.48 5.77 10.41
CA MET A 87 12.73 4.68 9.77
C MET A 87 13.58 3.93 8.73
N ILE A 88 14.43 4.63 7.98
CA ILE A 88 15.39 4.01 7.04
C ILE A 88 16.42 3.17 7.81
N ASP A 89 16.92 3.68 8.94
CA ASP A 89 17.86 2.96 9.79
C ASP A 89 17.22 1.72 10.40
N MET A 90 15.94 1.76 10.75
CA MET A 90 15.20 0.59 11.22
C MET A 90 15.12 -0.52 10.16
N LEU A 91 14.89 -0.15 8.90
CA LEU A 91 14.93 -1.09 7.78
C LEU A 91 16.34 -1.66 7.56
N ALA A 92 17.39 -0.86 7.77
CA ALA A 92 18.77 -1.33 7.70
C ALA A 92 19.08 -2.35 8.81
N VAL A 93 18.60 -2.12 10.03
CA VAL A 93 18.71 -3.10 11.13
C VAL A 93 17.96 -4.38 10.79
N LEU A 94 16.76 -4.29 10.18
CA LEU A 94 16.03 -5.46 9.71
C LEU A 94 16.83 -6.24 8.67
N GLU A 95 17.43 -5.57 7.68
CA GLU A 95 18.29 -6.20 6.66
C GLU A 95 19.42 -7.01 7.32
N GLU A 96 20.13 -6.41 8.27
CA GLU A 96 21.23 -7.08 8.97
C GLU A 96 20.75 -8.26 9.83
N LYS A 97 19.64 -8.09 10.56
CA LYS A 97 19.13 -9.09 11.51
C LYS A 97 18.39 -10.24 10.86
N THR A 98 17.90 -10.06 9.64
CA THR A 98 17.13 -11.08 8.90
C THR A 98 17.96 -11.83 7.86
N LYS A 99 19.24 -11.45 7.68
CA LYS A 99 20.16 -12.11 6.77
C LYS A 99 20.26 -13.62 7.03
N GLY A 100 19.95 -14.42 6.01
CA GLY A 100 19.93 -15.89 6.09
C GLY A 100 18.64 -16.49 6.63
N ASN A 101 17.69 -15.67 7.10
CA ASN A 101 16.36 -16.09 7.56
C ASN A 101 15.21 -15.70 6.60
N ILE A 102 15.50 -14.93 5.55
CA ILE A 102 14.54 -14.51 4.53
C ILE A 102 14.87 -15.12 3.17
N THR A 103 13.88 -15.20 2.29
CA THR A 103 14.05 -15.65 0.91
C THR A 103 14.88 -14.65 0.10
N LYS A 104 15.43 -15.10 -1.04
CA LYS A 104 16.16 -14.22 -1.95
C LYS A 104 15.29 -13.07 -2.48
N GLU A 105 14.03 -13.36 -2.78
CA GLU A 105 13.07 -12.37 -3.25
C GLU A 105 12.81 -11.29 -2.19
N GLU A 106 12.56 -11.69 -0.94
CA GLU A 106 12.39 -10.74 0.17
C GLU A 106 13.64 -9.91 0.45
N ALA A 107 14.83 -10.50 0.32
CA ALA A 107 16.10 -9.79 0.48
C ALA A 107 16.32 -8.76 -0.62
N ASP A 108 16.07 -9.15 -1.88
CA ASP A 108 16.19 -8.27 -3.05
C ASP A 108 15.16 -7.12 -2.98
N ASP A 109 13.94 -7.39 -2.53
CA ASP A 109 12.90 -6.38 -2.30
C ASP A 109 13.31 -5.37 -1.20
N LEU A 110 13.76 -5.86 -0.05
CA LEU A 110 14.20 -5.01 1.05
C LEU A 110 15.37 -4.11 0.64
N ALA A 111 16.35 -4.67 -0.06
CA ALA A 111 17.50 -3.92 -0.56
C ALA A 111 17.07 -2.82 -1.55
N SER A 112 16.10 -3.14 -2.43
CA SER A 112 15.55 -2.19 -3.39
C SER A 112 14.83 -1.03 -2.69
N VAL A 113 13.97 -1.33 -1.70
CA VAL A 113 13.27 -0.33 -0.89
C VAL A 113 14.27 0.56 -0.13
N LEU A 114 15.28 -0.03 0.51
CA LEU A 114 16.32 0.73 1.20
C LEU A 114 17.08 1.67 0.27
N HIS A 115 17.43 1.21 -0.93
CA HIS A 115 18.12 2.02 -1.92
C HIS A 115 17.27 3.20 -2.38
N GLU A 116 15.99 2.97 -2.68
CA GLU A 116 15.07 4.02 -3.11
C GLU A 116 14.89 5.08 -2.01
N LEU A 117 14.61 4.66 -0.77
CA LEU A 117 14.39 5.57 0.35
C LEU A 117 15.64 6.41 0.65
N ARG A 118 16.82 5.81 0.64
CA ARG A 118 18.09 6.54 0.85
C ARG A 118 18.33 7.58 -0.26
N SER A 119 18.07 7.21 -1.51
CA SER A 119 18.24 8.13 -2.65
C SER A 119 17.30 9.33 -2.54
N ARG A 120 16.01 9.07 -2.30
CA ARG A 120 14.99 10.11 -2.08
C ARG A 120 15.35 11.01 -0.89
N PHE A 121 15.81 10.43 0.21
CA PHE A 121 16.22 11.19 1.39
C PHE A 121 17.36 12.15 1.07
N VAL A 122 18.40 11.68 0.38
CA VAL A 122 19.54 12.51 -0.03
C VAL A 122 19.10 13.64 -0.97
N GLU A 123 18.25 13.34 -1.96
CA GLU A 123 17.70 14.35 -2.87
C GLU A 123 16.93 15.45 -2.11
N LEU A 124 16.05 15.06 -1.18
CA LEU A 124 15.29 16.01 -0.36
C LEU A 124 16.19 16.87 0.51
N MET A 125 17.22 16.27 1.12
CA MET A 125 18.19 17.02 1.93
C MET A 125 18.99 18.01 1.08
N GLN A 126 19.36 17.66 -0.15
CA GLN A 126 20.01 18.57 -1.09
C GLN A 126 19.08 19.73 -1.49
N MET A 127 17.82 19.43 -1.83
CA MET A 127 16.83 20.45 -2.17
C MET A 127 16.57 21.43 -1.00
N ALA A 128 16.45 20.92 0.22
CA ALA A 128 16.27 21.73 1.41
C ALA A 128 17.48 22.66 1.67
N MET A 129 18.71 22.14 1.50
CA MET A 129 19.93 22.94 1.62
C MET A 129 20.01 24.03 0.53
N GLN A 130 19.64 23.73 -0.71
CA GLN A 130 19.63 24.71 -1.81
C GLN A 130 18.59 25.82 -1.58
N GLN A 131 17.43 25.50 -1.02
CA GLN A 131 16.40 26.49 -0.67
C GLN A 131 16.87 27.41 0.46
N GLN A 132 17.57 26.89 1.47
CA GLN A 132 18.16 27.72 2.52
C GLN A 132 19.28 28.63 1.99
N ALA A 133 20.11 28.14 1.07
CA ALA A 133 21.17 28.95 0.44
C ALA A 133 20.61 30.10 -0.41
N GLN A 134 19.44 29.91 -1.05
CA GLN A 134 18.79 30.95 -1.86
C GLN A 134 17.92 31.91 -1.01
N GLY A 135 17.38 31.45 0.13
CA GLY A 135 16.59 32.27 1.05
C GLY A 135 17.39 33.18 1.99
N GLY A 136 18.72 32.99 2.09
CA GLY A 136 19.60 33.77 2.97
C GLY A 136 20.08 35.12 2.42
N ALA A 137 19.72 35.50 1.19
CA ALA A 137 20.27 36.69 0.52
C ALA A 137 19.29 37.88 0.38
N GLY A 138 18.07 37.81 0.93
CA GLY A 138 17.05 38.86 0.76
C GLY A 138 16.30 39.20 2.04
N GLY A 139 16.88 40.05 2.91
CA GLY A 139 16.13 40.59 4.04
C GLY A 139 16.94 41.04 5.25
N ALA A 140 17.96 41.88 5.06
CA ALA A 140 18.62 42.57 6.18
C ALA A 140 18.74 44.08 5.86
N THR A 141 17.62 44.80 5.88
CA THR A 141 17.67 46.23 6.18
C THR A 141 17.74 46.40 7.70
N PRO A 142 18.80 47.03 8.24
CA PRO A 142 18.88 47.29 9.68
C PRO A 142 17.78 48.30 10.07
N PRO A 143 17.19 48.18 11.27
CA PRO A 143 16.24 49.15 11.77
C PRO A 143 16.93 50.52 11.94
N PRO A 144 16.24 51.65 11.70
CA PRO A 144 16.81 52.96 11.95
C PRO A 144 17.06 53.18 13.46
N PRO A 145 18.11 53.93 13.84
CA PRO A 145 18.44 54.15 15.24
C PRO A 145 17.36 54.99 15.95
N PRO A 146 17.08 54.73 17.24
CA PRO A 146 16.16 55.55 18.02
C PRO A 146 16.88 56.81 18.47
N GLY A 147 16.48 57.98 17.94
CA GLY A 147 16.91 59.26 18.47
C GLY A 147 17.21 60.32 17.41
N ALA A 148 16.16 60.97 16.91
CA ALA A 148 16.24 62.34 16.43
C ALA A 148 15.00 63.08 16.93
N THR A 149 15.13 63.63 18.13
CA THR A 149 14.27 64.67 18.69
C THR A 149 14.40 65.94 17.82
N THR A 150 13.28 66.47 17.33
CA THR A 150 12.94 67.92 17.30
C THR A 150 11.47 68.04 16.89
#